data_AF-A0A8J2SRH8-F1
#
_entry.id   AF-A0A8J2SRH8-F1
#
_cell.length_a   1.000
_cell.length_b   1.000
_cell.length_c   1.000
_cell.angle_alpha   90.00
_cell.angle_beta   90.00
_cell.angle_gamma   90.00
#
_symmetry.space_group_name_H-M   'P 1'
#
loop_
_entity.id
_entity.type
_entity.pdbx_description
1 polymer ?
#
loop_
_entity_poly.entity_id
_entity_poly.type
_entity_poly.pdbx_seq_one_letter_code
_entity_poly.pdbx_strand_id
1 'polypeptide(L)'
;MRALALRCALCVACARAGWIDADTPHNERTIRSYGDNSKHTLVMSDEFETPHRSFKDGEDPRWTAINKNDYTNKALQYYSETHATTFNGTLRLTTTDEDTEFMSHQVKNKEKVTVKVRKHFRSAMLQGWDKFCFRGGVLEIRAKLPGRWDVGGLWPGLWMMGNLARATYVASSQRMWPFSHEPCDRSNQRKQEVSGCAIRPHFGLNSRQGRGAPEIDLLEVMPGDGWMPMPVPPYYLLKPYYSTSLQLAPAAKVRPWNGAQPAPGTWYEGMKYGPNTSQNVFFYGMELKSPIGDPEESYWADAVSANTPIGSSEFEEFHTYRLEWTPRQRLAWYKDGEFLYEINQQSLTNLTRGLQIPDEPTYLLLNTAMSSTWGFPAPCPAGCACDCFDCKKEACKCAIAEGFCDSLPAHFLIDYVRLYQNEKHSVGCDPPSHPTKKFIQAHLDRYLDPDAPRMRRALEPVPRGGGACVHGRECGSGGECVRRRCRCGDTRTGPMCQAPRGFDDEIGAAGSEPRLDLAGFVVPPQLAVALACVVLAHIMFCRRSLTRIRHERRVMRERVS
;
A
#
# COMPACT_ATOMS: atom_id res chain seq x y z
N MET A 1 11.01 59.73 -22.53
CA MET A 1 10.00 59.99 -21.49
C MET A 1 9.56 58.67 -20.88
N ARG A 2 9.38 58.66 -19.56
CA ARG A 2 9.15 57.51 -18.67
C ARG A 2 7.84 56.78 -18.98
N ALA A 3 7.83 55.45 -18.81
CA ALA A 3 6.78 54.76 -18.06
C ALA A 3 7.28 53.36 -17.66
N LEU A 4 7.54 53.21 -16.36
CA LEU A 4 7.64 51.95 -15.64
C LEU A 4 6.32 51.20 -15.78
N ALA A 5 6.36 49.93 -16.19
CA ALA A 5 5.28 48.98 -15.94
C ALA A 5 5.80 47.93 -14.96
N LEU A 6 5.60 48.23 -13.66
CA LEU A 6 5.66 47.27 -12.57
C LEU A 6 4.72 46.10 -12.91
N ARG A 7 5.27 44.94 -13.30
CA ARG A 7 4.50 43.69 -13.24
C ARG A 7 4.53 43.23 -11.80
N CYS A 8 3.42 43.53 -11.12
CA CYS A 8 3.09 43.07 -9.79
C CYS A 8 3.32 41.56 -9.69
N ALA A 9 4.24 41.17 -8.81
CA ALA A 9 4.39 39.81 -8.34
C ALA A 9 3.17 39.46 -7.49
N LEU A 10 2.10 39.03 -8.16
CA LEU A 10 1.03 38.24 -7.56
C LEU A 10 1.21 36.82 -8.07
N CYS A 11 2.25 36.15 -7.56
CA CYS A 11 2.20 34.71 -7.40
C CYS A 11 1.14 34.45 -6.32
N VAL A 12 -0.13 34.48 -6.72
CA VAL A 12 -1.14 33.68 -6.03
C VAL A 12 -0.65 32.25 -6.22
N ALA A 13 0.02 31.73 -5.20
CA ALA A 13 0.28 30.30 -5.10
C ALA A 13 -1.10 29.65 -5.15
N CYS A 14 -1.49 29.18 -6.34
CA CYS A 14 -2.60 28.28 -6.51
C CYS A 14 -2.20 27.06 -5.66
N ALA A 15 -2.75 26.95 -4.45
CA ALA A 15 -2.45 25.86 -3.54
C ALA A 15 -2.87 24.56 -4.24
N ARG A 16 -1.91 23.93 -4.91
CA ARG A 16 -2.11 22.62 -5.52
C ARG A 16 -2.20 21.62 -4.37
N ALA A 17 -3.37 21.03 -4.23
CA ALA A 17 -3.60 19.76 -3.56
C ALA A 17 -2.42 18.80 -3.83
N GLY A 18 -1.74 18.34 -2.78
CA GLY A 18 -0.51 17.56 -2.87
C GLY A 18 -0.46 16.46 -1.82
N TRP A 19 0.53 15.58 -1.94
CA TRP A 19 0.74 14.45 -1.03
C TRP A 19 1.17 14.86 0.39
N ILE A 20 1.62 16.10 0.57
CA ILE A 20 1.99 16.68 1.86
C ILE A 20 0.74 17.22 2.54
N ASP A 21 0.49 16.78 3.77
CA ASP A 21 -0.57 17.31 4.62
C ASP A 21 -0.33 18.81 4.91
N ALA A 22 -1.40 19.59 4.90
CA ALA A 22 -1.35 21.01 5.20
C ALA A 22 -0.95 21.26 6.66
N ASP A 23 -1.29 20.33 7.54
CA ASP A 23 -1.02 20.41 8.97
C ASP A 23 0.43 20.03 9.32
N THR A 24 1.22 19.48 8.37
CA THR A 24 2.63 19.14 8.62
C THR A 24 3.48 20.40 8.88
N PRO A 25 4.13 20.51 10.06
CA PRO A 25 4.93 21.67 10.43
C PRO A 25 6.07 21.93 9.43
N HIS A 26 6.35 23.21 9.15
CA HIS A 26 7.35 23.59 8.15
C HIS A 26 8.78 23.11 8.49
N ASN A 27 9.13 23.08 9.76
CA ASN A 27 10.43 22.59 10.26
C ASN A 27 10.58 21.07 10.13
N GLU A 28 9.48 20.33 9.98
CA GLU A 28 9.44 18.88 9.81
C GLU A 28 9.43 18.46 8.34
N ARG A 29 9.62 19.39 7.38
CA ARG A 29 9.56 19.06 5.93
C ARG A 29 10.89 18.60 5.33
N THR A 30 11.94 18.54 6.14
CA THR A 30 13.26 18.06 5.71
C THR A 30 13.91 17.28 6.83
N ILE A 31 14.61 16.21 6.45
CA ILE A 31 15.33 15.36 7.40
C ILE A 31 16.71 15.00 6.86
N ARG A 32 17.56 14.45 7.73
CA ARG A 32 18.84 13.85 7.35
C ARG A 32 18.82 12.36 7.64
N SER A 33 19.37 11.57 6.72
CA SER A 33 19.60 10.14 6.95
C SER A 33 20.59 9.93 8.09
N TYR A 34 20.32 9.00 9.00
CA TYR A 34 21.23 8.59 10.05
C TYR A 34 22.44 7.82 9.50
N GLY A 35 22.27 7.11 8.38
CA GLY A 35 23.33 6.32 7.77
C GLY A 35 24.39 7.14 7.03
N ASP A 36 23.98 8.10 6.20
CA ASP A 36 24.90 8.83 5.31
C ASP A 36 24.81 10.36 5.42
N ASN A 37 23.98 10.87 6.33
CA ASN A 37 23.75 12.30 6.55
C ASN A 37 23.18 13.06 5.33
N SER A 38 22.72 12.34 4.29
CA SER A 38 22.10 12.93 3.12
C SER A 38 20.81 13.65 3.50
N LYS A 39 20.53 14.78 2.82
CA LYS A 39 19.31 15.55 3.04
C LYS A 39 18.16 14.94 2.22
N HIS A 40 17.01 14.77 2.85
CA HIS A 40 15.76 14.36 2.22
C HIS A 40 14.69 15.42 2.46
N THR A 41 13.74 15.52 1.52
CA THR A 41 12.61 16.45 1.56
C THR A 41 11.32 15.65 1.63
N LEU A 42 10.36 16.14 2.41
CA LEU A 42 9.05 15.50 2.57
C LEU A 42 8.33 15.44 1.22
N VAL A 43 7.84 14.25 0.87
CA VAL A 43 7.09 14.01 -0.37
C VAL A 43 5.66 13.56 -0.10
N MET A 44 5.39 12.99 1.07
CA MET A 44 4.05 12.61 1.50
C MET A 44 3.95 12.69 3.02
N SER A 45 2.81 13.16 3.51
CA SER A 45 2.45 13.07 4.92
C SER A 45 0.94 12.96 5.12
N ASP A 46 0.57 12.45 6.29
CA ASP A 46 -0.77 12.57 6.87
C ASP A 46 -0.58 12.75 8.39
N GLU A 47 -1.07 13.88 8.92
CA GLU A 47 -1.00 14.21 10.35
C GLU A 47 -2.34 13.90 11.04
N PHE A 48 -3.35 13.41 10.30
CA PHE A 48 -4.62 12.93 10.86
C PHE A 48 -5.44 13.94 11.69
N GLU A 49 -5.16 15.24 11.55
CA GLU A 49 -5.77 16.33 12.32
C GLU A 49 -7.24 16.60 11.99
N THR A 50 -7.73 16.11 10.84
CA THR A 50 -9.15 16.26 10.49
C THR A 50 -9.99 15.30 11.33
N PRO A 51 -10.88 15.76 12.23
CA PRO A 51 -11.61 14.90 13.16
C PRO A 51 -12.67 14.05 12.45
N HIS A 52 -12.89 12.83 12.94
CA HIS A 52 -13.92 11.89 12.43
C HIS A 52 -13.83 11.66 10.92
N ARG A 53 -12.62 11.69 10.37
CA ARG A 53 -12.35 11.37 8.97
C ARG A 53 -12.73 9.91 8.74
N SER A 54 -13.52 9.69 7.70
CA SER A 54 -13.85 8.36 7.21
C SER A 54 -12.79 7.90 6.21
N PHE A 55 -12.42 6.62 6.32
CA PHE A 55 -11.52 5.95 5.40
C PHE A 55 -12.21 4.87 4.58
N LYS A 56 -13.55 4.88 4.57
CA LYS A 56 -14.33 4.00 3.71
C LYS A 56 -13.87 4.12 2.26
N ASP A 57 -13.91 3.02 1.52
CA ASP A 57 -13.53 3.04 0.12
C ASP A 57 -14.33 4.08 -0.68
N GLY A 58 -13.62 4.87 -1.49
CA GLY A 58 -14.18 6.03 -2.19
C GLY A 58 -14.31 7.31 -1.35
N GLU A 59 -13.94 7.35 -0.07
CA GLU A 59 -14.06 8.57 0.75
C GLU A 59 -12.75 9.31 0.98
N ASP A 60 -11.62 8.63 0.80
CA ASP A 60 -10.28 9.16 1.03
C ASP A 60 -9.33 8.86 -0.13
N PRO A 61 -8.48 9.80 -0.59
CA PRO A 61 -7.57 9.57 -1.71
C PRO A 61 -6.22 8.94 -1.31
N ARG A 62 -5.84 8.93 -0.04
CA ARG A 62 -4.58 8.34 0.45
C ARG A 62 -4.79 6.92 0.97
N TRP A 63 -5.91 6.70 1.64
CA TRP A 63 -6.13 5.49 2.45
C TRP A 63 -7.46 4.81 2.12
N THR A 64 -7.52 3.49 2.23
CA THR A 64 -8.78 2.72 2.26
C THR A 64 -8.78 1.81 3.48
N ALA A 65 -9.81 1.92 4.31
CA ALA A 65 -10.08 0.99 5.38
C ALA A 65 -10.79 -0.25 4.82
N ILE A 66 -10.30 -1.43 5.21
CA ILE A 66 -10.78 -2.71 4.71
C ILE A 66 -12.06 -3.12 5.43
N ASN A 67 -13.04 -3.61 4.68
CA ASN A 67 -14.31 -4.12 5.19
C ASN A 67 -14.56 -5.56 4.72
N LYS A 68 -13.78 -6.52 5.22
CA LYS A 68 -13.89 -7.94 4.86
C LYS A 68 -13.23 -8.86 5.89
N ASN A 69 -13.51 -10.14 5.76
CA ASN A 69 -12.81 -11.18 6.52
C ASN A 69 -11.35 -11.32 6.07
N ASP A 70 -10.45 -11.59 7.02
CA ASP A 70 -9.08 -12.02 6.71
C ASP A 70 -8.99 -13.54 6.63
N TYR A 71 -8.44 -14.03 5.51
CA TYR A 71 -8.29 -15.45 5.21
C TYR A 71 -6.88 -15.97 5.44
N THR A 72 -5.98 -15.08 5.88
CA THR A 72 -4.58 -15.40 6.17
C THR A 72 -4.40 -15.71 7.65
N ASN A 73 -3.27 -16.34 8.00
CA ASN A 73 -2.77 -16.47 9.37
C ASN A 73 -3.77 -16.95 10.44
N LYS A 74 -4.79 -17.75 10.05
CA LYS A 74 -5.90 -18.16 10.94
C LYS A 74 -6.52 -16.98 11.70
N ALA A 75 -6.73 -15.87 10.99
CA ALA A 75 -7.20 -14.62 11.56
C ALA A 75 -8.52 -14.78 12.34
N LEU A 76 -8.63 -14.10 13.49
CA LEU A 76 -9.80 -14.15 14.37
C LEU A 76 -10.74 -12.95 14.20
N GLN A 77 -10.21 -11.85 13.68
CA GLN A 77 -10.92 -10.61 13.43
C GLN A 77 -11.64 -10.58 12.07
N TYR A 78 -12.70 -9.78 12.00
CA TYR A 78 -13.21 -9.20 10.77
C TYR A 78 -12.68 -7.76 10.66
N TYR A 79 -12.05 -7.38 9.54
CA TYR A 79 -11.67 -5.98 9.34
C TYR A 79 -12.90 -5.16 8.96
N SER A 80 -13.16 -4.11 9.71
CA SER A 80 -14.32 -3.24 9.55
C SER A 80 -13.88 -1.81 9.23
N GLU A 81 -14.42 -1.24 8.16
CA GLU A 81 -14.13 0.14 7.74
C GLU A 81 -14.48 1.19 8.82
N THR A 82 -15.46 0.90 9.68
CA THR A 82 -15.89 1.82 10.74
C THR A 82 -14.97 1.81 11.97
N HIS A 83 -14.04 0.86 12.03
CA HIS A 83 -13.07 0.74 13.12
C HIS A 83 -11.77 1.50 12.84
N ALA A 84 -11.66 2.16 11.67
CA ALA A 84 -10.62 3.12 11.33
C ALA A 84 -11.24 4.52 11.23
N THR A 85 -10.79 5.45 12.07
CA THR A 85 -11.18 6.86 11.98
C THR A 85 -10.12 7.72 12.63
N THR A 86 -10.23 9.04 12.51
CA THR A 86 -9.38 9.98 13.23
C THR A 86 -10.04 10.48 14.51
N PHE A 87 -9.24 10.62 15.55
CA PHE A 87 -9.67 11.12 16.85
C PHE A 87 -8.51 11.86 17.52
N ASN A 88 -8.74 13.12 17.92
CA ASN A 88 -7.78 13.92 18.69
C ASN A 88 -6.37 13.98 18.07
N GLY A 89 -6.28 14.35 16.78
CA GLY A 89 -5.00 14.48 16.06
C GLY A 89 -4.33 13.14 15.71
N THR A 90 -5.05 12.01 15.79
CA THR A 90 -4.47 10.69 15.49
C THR A 90 -5.39 9.88 14.60
N LEU A 91 -4.81 9.02 13.77
CA LEU A 91 -5.50 7.84 13.25
C LEU A 91 -5.67 6.83 14.38
N ARG A 92 -6.90 6.39 14.59
CA ARG A 92 -7.27 5.38 15.59
C ARG A 92 -7.82 4.14 14.90
N LEU A 93 -7.08 3.04 15.03
CA LEU A 93 -7.53 1.70 14.63
C LEU A 93 -8.02 0.99 15.88
N THR A 94 -9.30 0.61 15.90
CA THR A 94 -9.96 0.04 17.08
C THR A 94 -10.17 -1.45 16.92
N THR A 95 -9.88 -2.20 17.97
CA THR A 95 -10.26 -3.62 18.10
C THR A 95 -11.34 -3.77 19.16
N THR A 96 -12.40 -4.52 18.87
CA THR A 96 -13.53 -4.80 19.77
C THR A 96 -13.90 -6.28 19.74
N ASP A 97 -14.67 -6.73 20.72
CA ASP A 97 -15.27 -8.08 20.78
C ASP A 97 -16.66 -8.12 20.11
N GLU A 98 -16.94 -7.21 19.18
CA GLU A 98 -18.22 -7.19 18.46
C GLU A 98 -18.33 -8.35 17.46
N ASP A 99 -19.50 -8.99 17.45
CA ASP A 99 -19.78 -10.06 16.49
C ASP A 99 -19.99 -9.50 15.08
N THR A 100 -19.47 -10.21 14.08
CA THR A 100 -19.77 -9.95 12.66
C THR A 100 -20.22 -11.23 11.99
N GLU A 101 -21.38 -11.18 11.33
CA GLU A 101 -21.86 -12.26 10.48
C GLU A 101 -21.79 -11.86 9.01
N PHE A 102 -21.29 -12.75 8.16
CA PHE A 102 -21.21 -12.56 6.72
C PHE A 102 -21.34 -13.89 5.98
N MET A 103 -21.64 -13.82 4.68
CA MET A 103 -21.67 -14.98 3.80
C MET A 103 -20.29 -15.16 3.17
N SER A 104 -19.61 -16.25 3.52
CA SER A 104 -18.30 -16.61 2.97
C SER A 104 -18.47 -17.53 1.77
N HIS A 105 -17.83 -17.20 0.65
CA HIS A 105 -17.82 -18.03 -0.56
C HIS A 105 -16.51 -18.83 -0.61
N GLN A 106 -16.60 -20.11 -0.24
CA GLN A 106 -15.44 -20.99 -0.10
C GLN A 106 -15.45 -22.06 -1.18
N VAL A 107 -14.28 -22.64 -1.47
CA VAL A 107 -14.16 -23.86 -2.26
C VAL A 107 -13.88 -25.01 -1.30
N LYS A 108 -14.82 -25.95 -1.18
CA LYS A 108 -14.65 -27.20 -0.40
C LYS A 108 -14.82 -28.39 -1.33
N ASN A 109 -13.88 -29.34 -1.30
CA ASN A 109 -13.89 -30.51 -2.18
C ASN A 109 -14.08 -30.19 -3.68
N LYS A 110 -13.47 -29.09 -4.15
CA LYS A 110 -13.61 -28.53 -5.52
C LYS A 110 -15.01 -27.98 -5.87
N GLU A 111 -15.91 -27.89 -4.90
CA GLU A 111 -17.23 -27.27 -5.06
C GLU A 111 -17.28 -25.90 -4.40
N LYS A 112 -17.98 -24.94 -5.03
CA LYS A 112 -18.23 -23.63 -4.44
C LYS A 112 -19.38 -23.76 -3.44
N VAL A 113 -19.10 -23.47 -2.17
CA VAL A 113 -20.08 -23.47 -1.09
C VAL A 113 -20.16 -22.09 -0.47
N THR A 114 -21.38 -21.66 -0.18
CA THR A 114 -21.61 -20.40 0.55
C THR A 114 -22.00 -20.75 1.97
N VAL A 115 -21.22 -20.30 2.94
CA VAL A 115 -21.43 -20.60 4.36
C VAL A 115 -21.57 -19.32 5.15
N LYS A 116 -22.52 -19.30 6.09
CA LYS A 116 -22.64 -18.20 7.04
C LYS A 116 -21.53 -18.34 8.08
N VAL A 117 -20.66 -17.34 8.19
CA VAL A 117 -19.54 -17.30 9.14
C VAL A 117 -19.80 -16.20 10.16
N ARG A 118 -19.41 -16.46 11.41
CA ARG A 118 -19.38 -15.48 12.49
C ARG A 118 -17.94 -15.28 12.96
N LYS A 119 -17.52 -14.02 13.10
CA LYS A 119 -16.30 -13.62 13.82
C LYS A 119 -16.71 -12.91 15.10
N HIS A 120 -15.93 -13.11 16.17
CA HIS A 120 -16.20 -12.56 17.50
C HIS A 120 -15.37 -11.31 17.81
N PHE A 121 -14.54 -10.89 16.87
CA PHE A 121 -13.74 -9.67 17.00
C PHE A 121 -13.88 -8.84 15.73
N ARG A 122 -13.95 -7.52 15.90
CA ARG A 122 -13.74 -6.56 14.82
C ARG A 122 -12.45 -5.82 15.06
N SER A 123 -11.76 -5.53 13.97
CA SER A 123 -10.56 -4.69 14.00
C SER A 123 -10.49 -3.84 12.74
N ALA A 124 -9.39 -3.10 12.55
CA ALA A 124 -9.16 -2.27 11.38
C ALA A 124 -7.84 -2.58 10.69
N MET A 125 -7.87 -2.43 9.37
CA MET A 125 -6.70 -2.35 8.49
C MET A 125 -6.89 -1.19 7.53
N LEU A 126 -5.89 -0.33 7.45
CA LEU A 126 -5.81 0.80 6.55
C LEU A 126 -4.73 0.53 5.49
N GLN A 127 -5.06 0.68 4.19
CA GLN A 127 -4.15 0.43 3.08
C GLN A 127 -3.97 1.67 2.20
N GLY A 128 -2.74 1.91 1.74
CA GLY A 128 -2.44 2.85 0.65
C GLY A 128 -2.44 2.22 -0.76
N TRP A 129 -2.91 0.98 -0.89
CA TRP A 129 -2.83 0.18 -2.12
C TRP A 129 -3.41 0.92 -3.33
N ASP A 130 -2.64 0.96 -4.42
CA ASP A 130 -2.97 1.65 -5.68
C ASP A 130 -3.43 3.12 -5.53
N LYS A 131 -3.04 3.77 -4.42
CA LYS A 131 -3.29 5.18 -4.13
C LYS A 131 -1.99 5.95 -4.04
N PHE A 132 -1.13 5.57 -3.10
CA PHE A 132 0.19 6.16 -2.93
C PHE A 132 1.22 5.05 -2.78
N CYS A 133 2.12 4.97 -3.75
CA CYS A 133 3.24 4.06 -3.72
C CYS A 133 4.56 4.83 -3.78
N PHE A 134 5.61 4.25 -3.23
CA PHE A 134 6.94 4.85 -3.24
C PHE A 134 8.03 3.79 -3.34
N ARG A 135 9.22 4.23 -3.72
CA ARG A 135 10.43 3.42 -3.88
C ARG A 135 11.57 4.08 -3.13
N GLY A 136 11.88 3.56 -1.95
CA GLY A 136 12.90 4.06 -1.05
C GLY A 136 12.61 5.42 -0.43
N GLY A 137 13.57 5.90 0.36
CA GLY A 137 13.50 7.12 1.14
C GLY A 137 13.63 6.86 2.64
N VAL A 138 13.25 7.86 3.43
CA VAL A 138 13.12 7.77 4.88
C VAL A 138 11.63 7.81 5.22
N LEU A 139 11.11 6.72 5.77
CA LEU A 139 9.75 6.64 6.29
C LEU A 139 9.79 6.78 7.81
N GLU A 140 8.99 7.70 8.36
CA GLU A 140 8.77 7.83 9.80
C GLU A 140 7.27 7.70 10.11
N ILE A 141 6.95 6.83 11.06
CA ILE A 141 5.60 6.67 11.60
C ILE A 141 5.69 6.85 13.12
N ARG A 142 4.92 7.79 13.66
CA ARG A 142 4.82 7.98 15.12
C ARG A 142 3.55 7.32 15.62
N ALA A 143 3.68 6.35 16.50
CA ALA A 143 2.55 5.52 16.93
C ALA A 143 2.65 5.09 18.40
N LYS A 144 1.50 4.75 18.97
CA LYS A 144 1.30 4.19 20.31
C LYS A 144 0.51 2.90 20.18
N LEU A 145 1.07 1.79 20.64
CA LEU A 145 0.53 0.44 20.45
C LEU A 145 -0.81 0.24 21.21
N PRO A 146 -1.70 -0.65 20.72
CA PRO A 146 -2.98 -0.95 21.34
C PRO A 146 -2.87 -1.91 22.52
N GLY A 147 -3.83 -1.81 23.44
CA GLY A 147 -4.02 -2.78 24.51
C GLY A 147 -2.98 -2.65 25.62
N ARG A 148 -2.83 -3.72 26.40
CA ARG A 148 -1.82 -3.79 27.47
C ARG A 148 -0.55 -4.48 26.97
N TRP A 149 0.60 -4.03 27.46
CA TRP A 149 1.89 -4.59 27.09
C TRP A 149 2.08 -6.04 27.58
N ASP A 150 1.49 -6.36 28.73
CA ASP A 150 1.61 -7.64 29.44
C ASP A 150 0.52 -8.66 29.06
N VAL A 151 -0.41 -8.31 28.17
CA VAL A 151 -1.50 -9.19 27.75
C VAL A 151 -1.40 -9.49 26.25
N GLY A 152 -1.25 -10.76 25.91
CA GLY A 152 -1.15 -11.21 24.51
C GLY A 152 -2.51 -11.33 23.80
N GLY A 153 -2.47 -11.33 22.45
CA GLY A 153 -3.63 -11.62 21.60
C GLY A 153 -3.84 -10.61 20.46
N LEU A 154 -3.45 -9.35 20.68
CA LEU A 154 -3.39 -8.35 19.62
C LEU A 154 -2.09 -8.50 18.83
N TRP A 155 -2.17 -8.24 17.53
CA TRP A 155 -1.04 -8.23 16.61
C TRP A 155 -1.03 -6.93 15.80
N PRO A 156 -0.63 -5.80 16.42
CA PRO A 156 -0.46 -4.54 15.70
C PRO A 156 0.72 -4.64 14.74
N GLY A 157 0.53 -4.09 13.54
CA GLY A 157 1.52 -4.10 12.46
C GLY A 157 1.60 -2.76 11.74
N LEU A 158 2.84 -2.32 11.48
CA LEU A 158 3.16 -1.27 10.52
C LEU A 158 4.07 -1.90 9.47
N TRP A 159 3.59 -2.02 8.25
CA TRP A 159 4.28 -2.78 7.22
C TRP A 159 3.94 -2.26 5.83
N MET A 160 4.61 -2.81 4.83
CA MET A 160 4.45 -2.39 3.46
C MET A 160 4.66 -3.55 2.49
N MET A 161 3.98 -3.47 1.35
CA MET A 161 3.95 -4.53 0.34
C MET A 161 4.08 -3.93 -1.07
N GLY A 162 4.74 -4.64 -1.98
CA GLY A 162 4.79 -4.24 -3.39
C GLY A 162 3.39 -4.19 -4.03
N ASN A 163 3.12 -3.17 -4.85
CA ASN A 163 1.78 -2.80 -5.35
C ASN A 163 1.12 -3.85 -6.25
N LEU A 164 1.91 -4.76 -6.83
CA LEU A 164 1.39 -5.83 -7.66
C LEU A 164 0.51 -6.83 -6.90
N ALA A 165 0.55 -6.88 -5.57
CA ALA A 165 -0.37 -7.63 -4.73
C ALA A 165 -1.08 -6.72 -3.73
N ARG A 166 -2.27 -7.13 -3.29
CA ARG A 166 -3.06 -6.43 -2.29
C ARG A 166 -3.23 -7.29 -1.04
N ALA A 167 -2.77 -6.79 0.11
CA ALA A 167 -2.84 -7.50 1.38
C ALA A 167 -4.28 -7.93 1.71
N THR A 168 -4.44 -9.16 2.22
CA THR A 168 -5.70 -9.88 2.47
C THR A 168 -6.49 -10.33 1.23
N TYR A 169 -6.08 -9.96 0.01
CA TYR A 169 -6.63 -10.46 -1.26
C TYR A 169 -5.71 -11.56 -1.79
N VAL A 170 -5.84 -12.74 -1.19
CA VAL A 170 -4.91 -13.89 -1.38
C VAL A 170 -4.70 -14.26 -2.85
N ALA A 171 -5.71 -14.12 -3.71
CA ALA A 171 -5.57 -14.39 -5.13
C ALA A 171 -4.55 -13.48 -5.83
N SER A 172 -4.41 -12.22 -5.37
CA SER A 172 -3.44 -11.27 -5.93
C SER A 172 -1.99 -11.52 -5.49
N SER A 173 -1.77 -12.21 -4.36
CA SER A 173 -0.43 -12.47 -3.82
C SER A 173 0.18 -13.79 -4.30
N GLN A 174 -0.62 -14.69 -4.87
CA GLN A 174 -0.16 -15.99 -5.38
C GLN A 174 0.95 -15.81 -6.43
N ARG A 175 2.13 -16.42 -6.19
CA ARG A 175 3.30 -16.35 -7.08
C ARG A 175 3.83 -14.93 -7.34
N MET A 176 3.39 -13.97 -6.52
CA MET A 176 3.83 -12.57 -6.52
C MET A 176 4.55 -12.25 -5.23
N TRP A 177 3.94 -12.61 -4.10
CA TRP A 177 4.51 -12.42 -2.77
C TRP A 177 5.46 -13.56 -2.39
N PRO A 178 6.62 -13.31 -1.77
CA PRO A 178 7.29 -12.01 -1.59
C PRO A 178 8.45 -11.85 -2.58
N PHE A 179 8.24 -12.09 -3.87
CA PHE A 179 9.33 -12.09 -4.85
C PHE A 179 10.03 -10.72 -4.93
N SER A 180 11.36 -10.73 -4.79
CA SER A 180 12.26 -9.60 -5.04
C SER A 180 13.45 -10.09 -5.87
N HIS A 181 13.14 -10.51 -7.09
CA HIS A 181 14.08 -11.16 -7.99
C HIS A 181 13.80 -10.76 -9.43
N GLU A 182 14.73 -10.03 -10.02
CA GLU A 182 14.59 -9.53 -11.39
C GLU A 182 15.17 -10.44 -12.47
N PRO A 183 16.35 -11.08 -12.29
CA PRO A 183 16.99 -11.81 -13.38
C PRO A 183 16.15 -12.98 -13.91
N CYS A 184 16.44 -13.40 -15.15
CA CYS A 184 15.87 -14.66 -15.63
C CYS A 184 16.51 -15.86 -14.91
N ASP A 185 15.72 -16.49 -14.05
CA ASP A 185 16.01 -17.80 -13.48
C ASP A 185 14.95 -18.82 -13.93
N ARG A 186 15.34 -19.77 -14.77
CA ARG A 186 14.45 -20.80 -15.30
C ARG A 186 13.93 -21.75 -14.21
N SER A 187 14.63 -21.87 -13.07
CA SER A 187 14.16 -22.69 -11.94
C SER A 187 13.01 -22.04 -11.15
N ASN A 188 12.82 -20.73 -11.32
CA ASN A 188 11.75 -19.94 -10.70
C ASN A 188 10.68 -19.49 -11.70
N GLN A 189 10.84 -19.79 -13.00
CA GLN A 189 9.96 -19.29 -14.06
C GLN A 189 8.48 -19.69 -13.87
N ARG A 190 8.18 -20.84 -13.26
CA ARG A 190 6.81 -21.27 -12.94
C ARG A 190 6.30 -20.78 -11.57
N LYS A 191 7.23 -20.35 -10.71
CA LYS A 191 7.00 -19.96 -9.31
C LYS A 191 6.77 -18.45 -9.16
N GLN A 192 7.40 -17.65 -10.02
CA GLN A 192 7.26 -16.21 -10.10
C GLN A 192 6.39 -15.84 -11.30
N GLU A 193 5.20 -15.30 -11.07
CA GLU A 193 4.25 -14.97 -12.15
C GLU A 193 4.83 -13.92 -13.11
N VAL A 194 5.45 -12.86 -12.58
CA VAL A 194 6.18 -11.88 -13.38
C VAL A 194 7.66 -12.25 -13.40
N SER A 195 8.03 -13.18 -14.28
CA SER A 195 9.39 -13.71 -14.38
C SER A 195 10.27 -12.90 -15.34
N GLY A 196 11.53 -12.68 -14.95
CA GLY A 196 12.57 -12.08 -15.79
C GLY A 196 12.91 -12.89 -17.06
N CYS A 197 12.40 -14.11 -17.20
CA CYS A 197 12.56 -14.90 -18.42
C CYS A 197 11.58 -14.52 -19.54
N ALA A 198 10.56 -13.70 -19.27
CA ALA A 198 9.57 -13.29 -20.25
C ALA A 198 10.13 -12.26 -21.24
N ILE A 199 10.30 -12.64 -22.50
CA ILE A 199 10.79 -11.75 -23.57
C ILE A 199 9.70 -10.76 -24.02
N ARG A 200 8.45 -11.21 -24.07
CA ARG A 200 7.29 -10.38 -24.41
C ARG A 200 6.24 -10.56 -23.34
N PRO A 201 6.44 -9.95 -22.16
CA PRO A 201 5.43 -10.03 -21.12
C PRO A 201 4.21 -9.22 -21.56
N HIS A 202 3.03 -9.75 -21.26
CA HIS A 202 1.76 -9.10 -21.58
C HIS A 202 1.45 -8.00 -20.54
N PHE A 203 0.31 -7.33 -20.73
CA PHE A 203 -0.24 -6.40 -19.73
C PHE A 203 0.65 -5.20 -19.39
N GLY A 204 1.44 -4.73 -20.34
CA GLY A 204 2.26 -3.52 -20.20
C GLY A 204 3.52 -3.69 -19.34
N LEU A 205 3.84 -4.90 -18.92
CA LEU A 205 5.06 -5.22 -18.18
C LEU A 205 6.31 -5.05 -19.06
N ASN A 206 7.46 -4.78 -18.44
CA ASN A 206 8.73 -4.63 -19.15
C ASN A 206 9.35 -5.98 -19.52
N SER A 207 9.94 -6.05 -20.72
CA SER A 207 10.66 -7.24 -21.20
C SER A 207 11.82 -7.60 -20.27
N ARG A 208 11.94 -8.90 -19.95
CA ARG A 208 13.02 -9.48 -19.14
C ARG A 208 13.19 -8.87 -17.74
N GLN A 209 12.10 -8.37 -17.16
CA GLN A 209 12.07 -7.82 -15.81
C GLN A 209 11.26 -8.73 -14.89
N GLY A 210 11.94 -9.42 -13.97
CA GLY A 210 11.28 -10.14 -12.89
C GLY A 210 10.75 -9.16 -11.84
N ARG A 211 9.54 -9.40 -11.36
CA ARG A 211 8.81 -8.51 -10.44
C ARG A 211 8.04 -9.33 -9.40
N GLY A 212 7.57 -8.67 -8.36
CA GLY A 212 6.78 -9.31 -7.33
C GLY A 212 6.12 -8.33 -6.38
N ALA A 213 5.81 -8.82 -5.18
CA ALA A 213 5.24 -8.05 -4.10
C ALA A 213 5.98 -8.36 -2.79
N PRO A 214 7.25 -7.91 -2.63
CA PRO A 214 8.01 -8.12 -1.41
C PRO A 214 7.35 -7.39 -0.24
N GLU A 215 7.64 -7.87 0.97
CA GLU A 215 7.07 -7.35 2.21
C GLU A 215 8.19 -6.86 3.13
N ILE A 216 8.01 -5.66 3.68
CA ILE A 216 8.92 -5.03 4.62
C ILE A 216 8.10 -4.60 5.83
N ASP A 217 8.49 -5.08 7.00
CA ASP A 217 7.81 -4.80 8.26
C ASP A 217 8.61 -3.76 9.04
N LEU A 218 8.00 -2.61 9.32
CA LEU A 218 8.55 -1.64 10.26
C LEU A 218 8.41 -2.15 11.69
N LEU A 219 7.28 -2.80 11.98
CA LEU A 219 7.07 -3.57 13.20
C LEU A 219 5.92 -4.57 13.05
N GLU A 220 6.09 -5.73 13.66
CA GLU A 220 5.03 -6.68 13.99
C GLU A 220 5.16 -7.10 15.46
N VAL A 221 4.16 -6.79 16.29
CA VAL A 221 4.29 -6.91 17.74
C VAL A 221 3.76 -8.24 18.26
N MET A 222 4.48 -8.81 19.21
CA MET A 222 4.03 -9.86 20.11
C MET A 222 3.89 -9.29 21.53
N PRO A 223 2.69 -8.82 21.94
CA PRO A 223 2.41 -8.42 23.30
C PRO A 223 2.34 -9.64 24.24
N GLY A 224 2.32 -9.37 25.54
CA GLY A 224 2.20 -10.39 26.58
C GLY A 224 3.43 -10.46 27.47
N ASP A 225 3.32 -11.20 28.55
CA ASP A 225 4.40 -11.46 29.48
C ASP A 225 4.99 -12.86 29.32
N GLY A 226 6.17 -13.07 29.92
CA GLY A 226 6.81 -14.37 30.02
C GLY A 226 7.51 -14.86 28.76
N TRP A 227 8.11 -16.04 28.90
CA TRP A 227 8.89 -16.68 27.86
C TRP A 227 7.99 -17.42 26.87
N MET A 228 8.20 -17.17 25.58
CA MET A 228 7.58 -17.95 24.52
C MET A 228 8.33 -19.28 24.36
N PRO A 229 7.64 -20.44 24.43
CA PRO A 229 8.28 -21.74 24.29
C PRO A 229 8.77 -21.94 22.85
N MET A 230 10.05 -22.29 22.70
CA MET A 230 10.65 -22.56 21.39
C MET A 230 10.65 -24.07 21.10
N PRO A 231 10.59 -24.49 19.82
CA PRO A 231 10.69 -25.90 19.44
C PRO A 231 12.00 -26.57 19.86
N VAL A 232 13.06 -25.77 20.09
CA VAL A 232 14.40 -26.25 20.43
C VAL A 232 14.91 -25.49 21.66
N PRO A 233 15.01 -26.14 22.84
CA PRO A 233 15.70 -25.59 24.02
C PRO A 233 17.19 -25.34 23.74
N PRO A 234 17.87 -24.42 24.44
CA PRO A 234 17.41 -23.58 25.55
C PRO A 234 16.98 -22.16 25.10
N TYR A 235 16.64 -21.97 23.82
CA TYR A 235 16.29 -20.65 23.31
C TYR A 235 14.89 -20.28 23.80
N TYR A 236 14.77 -19.07 24.35
CA TYR A 236 13.49 -18.50 24.75
C TYR A 236 13.47 -17.06 24.28
N LEU A 237 12.32 -16.59 23.82
CA LEU A 237 12.11 -15.19 23.49
C LEU A 237 11.16 -14.59 24.52
N LEU A 238 11.60 -13.51 25.16
CA LEU A 238 10.83 -12.83 26.18
C LEU A 238 9.84 -11.88 25.53
N LYS A 239 8.56 -11.99 25.90
CA LYS A 239 7.54 -11.02 25.51
C LYS A 239 7.50 -9.85 26.53
N PRO A 240 7.13 -8.64 26.10
CA PRO A 240 6.76 -8.28 24.73
C PRO A 240 7.99 -7.93 23.87
N TYR A 241 7.85 -8.12 22.57
CA TYR A 241 8.83 -7.70 21.56
C TYR A 241 8.10 -7.29 20.28
N TYR A 242 8.80 -6.62 19.37
CA TYR A 242 8.36 -6.57 17.98
C TYR A 242 9.47 -7.03 17.02
N SER A 243 9.02 -7.54 15.88
CA SER A 243 9.88 -7.98 14.79
C SER A 243 10.00 -6.87 13.74
N THR A 244 11.20 -6.64 13.25
CA THR A 244 11.46 -5.94 11.97
C THR A 244 11.83 -7.01 10.94
N SER A 245 11.20 -6.99 9.78
CA SER A 245 11.35 -8.08 8.81
C SER A 245 11.48 -7.59 7.39
N LEU A 246 12.16 -8.42 6.61
CA LEU A 246 12.14 -8.40 5.17
C LEU A 246 11.78 -9.81 4.70
N GLN A 247 10.63 -9.95 4.04
CA GLN A 247 10.21 -11.21 3.45
C GLN A 247 10.55 -11.24 1.96
N LEU A 248 11.11 -12.36 1.51
CA LEU A 248 11.73 -12.44 0.19
C LEU A 248 11.57 -13.82 -0.46
N ALA A 249 11.40 -13.81 -1.78
CA ALA A 249 11.57 -14.96 -2.65
C ALA A 249 12.40 -14.59 -3.90
N PRO A 250 13.14 -15.54 -4.48
CA PRO A 250 13.29 -16.94 -4.06
C PRO A 250 14.10 -17.07 -2.75
N ALA A 251 13.77 -18.09 -1.97
CA ALA A 251 14.48 -18.41 -0.74
C ALA A 251 15.92 -18.91 -0.97
N ALA A 252 16.76 -18.77 0.05
CA ALA A 252 18.01 -19.49 0.19
C ALA A 252 17.77 -21.01 0.21
N LYS A 253 18.76 -21.78 -0.26
CA LYS A 253 18.65 -23.24 -0.41
C LYS A 253 18.64 -24.00 0.91
N VAL A 254 19.26 -23.42 1.93
CA VAL A 254 19.41 -24.01 3.27
C VAL A 254 18.81 -23.01 4.24
N ARG A 255 18.04 -23.50 5.20
CA ARG A 255 17.41 -22.70 6.26
C ARG A 255 17.65 -23.34 7.61
N PRO A 256 17.90 -22.57 8.68
CA PRO A 256 17.93 -23.13 10.03
C PRO A 256 16.56 -23.64 10.46
N TRP A 257 16.54 -24.53 11.44
CA TRP A 257 15.31 -24.90 12.13
C TRP A 257 14.83 -23.72 12.99
N ASN A 258 13.52 -23.50 13.08
CA ASN A 258 12.98 -22.48 13.98
C ASN A 258 13.45 -22.75 15.42
N GLY A 259 14.07 -21.75 16.02
CA GLY A 259 14.74 -21.79 17.32
C GLY A 259 16.25 -21.95 17.26
N ALA A 260 16.83 -22.44 16.16
CA ALA A 260 18.27 -22.56 16.01
C ALA A 260 18.89 -21.27 15.46
N GLN A 261 20.09 -20.92 15.91
CA GLN A 261 20.91 -19.90 15.26
C GLN A 261 21.49 -20.43 13.93
N PRO A 262 21.65 -19.60 12.90
CA PRO A 262 22.30 -20.03 11.66
C PRO A 262 23.80 -20.30 11.90
N ALA A 263 24.31 -21.36 11.27
CA ALA A 263 25.75 -21.61 11.22
C ALA A 263 26.40 -20.77 10.12
N PRO A 264 27.71 -20.47 10.22
CA PRO A 264 28.39 -19.72 9.17
C PRO A 264 28.23 -20.35 7.79
N GLY A 265 27.85 -19.56 6.80
CA GLY A 265 27.62 -19.93 5.41
C GLY A 265 26.32 -20.69 5.13
N THR A 266 25.44 -20.91 6.12
CA THR A 266 24.19 -21.67 5.92
C THR A 266 22.94 -20.82 5.75
N TRP A 267 22.99 -19.55 6.15
CA TRP A 267 21.92 -18.57 6.02
C TRP A 267 22.51 -17.20 5.66
N TYR A 268 21.67 -16.18 5.46
CA TYR A 268 22.12 -14.82 5.20
C TYR A 268 23.08 -14.31 6.30
N GLU A 269 24.15 -13.63 5.90
CA GLU A 269 25.21 -13.14 6.81
C GLU A 269 25.52 -11.64 6.66
N GLY A 270 26.14 -11.03 7.68
CA GLY A 270 26.56 -9.63 7.64
C GLY A 270 25.47 -8.59 7.95
N MET A 271 24.34 -9.01 8.51
CA MET A 271 23.35 -8.09 9.07
C MET A 271 23.90 -7.45 10.33
N LYS A 272 23.50 -6.21 10.58
CA LYS A 272 23.90 -5.48 11.79
C LYS A 272 22.72 -5.41 12.75
N TYR A 273 23.00 -5.59 14.03
CA TYR A 273 22.01 -5.55 15.10
C TYR A 273 22.36 -4.44 16.08
N GLY A 274 21.35 -3.72 16.53
CA GLY A 274 21.45 -2.74 17.61
C GLY A 274 21.66 -3.43 18.96
N PRO A 275 22.01 -2.67 20.03
CA PRO A 275 22.38 -3.23 21.32
C PRO A 275 21.31 -4.15 21.95
N ASN A 276 20.03 -3.82 21.74
CA ASN A 276 18.88 -4.56 22.28
C ASN A 276 18.08 -5.23 21.18
N THR A 277 18.72 -5.69 20.11
CA THR A 277 18.04 -6.35 18.99
C THR A 277 18.82 -7.59 18.60
N SER A 278 18.12 -8.68 18.29
CA SER A 278 18.75 -9.96 17.93
C SER A 278 18.04 -10.62 16.76
N GLN A 279 18.74 -11.52 16.06
CA GLN A 279 18.17 -12.32 14.99
C GLN A 279 16.87 -12.97 15.48
N ASN A 280 15.80 -12.80 14.70
CA ASN A 280 14.58 -13.54 14.94
C ASN A 280 14.81 -14.98 14.52
N VAL A 281 14.99 -15.85 15.51
CA VAL A 281 15.13 -17.30 15.30
C VAL A 281 13.78 -18.02 15.28
N PHE A 282 12.68 -17.33 15.55
CA PHE A 282 11.34 -17.94 15.64
C PHE A 282 10.78 -18.30 14.27
N PHE A 283 11.09 -17.48 13.26
CA PHE A 283 10.53 -17.66 11.92
C PHE A 283 11.55 -17.27 10.86
N TYR A 284 12.01 -18.28 10.12
CA TYR A 284 12.92 -18.10 8.99
C TYR A 284 12.21 -18.08 7.62
N GLY A 285 10.88 -18.20 7.60
CA GLY A 285 10.06 -18.28 6.39
C GLY A 285 9.25 -19.57 6.27
N MET A 286 8.63 -19.78 5.12
CA MET A 286 7.66 -20.84 4.90
C MET A 286 7.58 -21.32 3.45
N GLU A 287 7.06 -22.53 3.26
CA GLU A 287 6.71 -23.05 1.94
C GLU A 287 5.34 -22.51 1.53
N LEU A 288 5.27 -21.94 0.33
CA LEU A 288 4.06 -21.49 -0.33
C LEU A 288 3.67 -22.54 -1.37
N LYS A 289 2.64 -23.31 -1.04
CA LYS A 289 2.16 -24.40 -1.89
C LYS A 289 1.29 -23.87 -3.01
N SER A 290 1.40 -24.48 -4.19
CA SER A 290 0.54 -24.19 -5.32
C SER A 290 -0.94 -24.43 -4.95
N PRO A 291 -1.85 -23.50 -5.28
CA PRO A 291 -3.28 -23.67 -5.05
C PRO A 291 -3.88 -24.88 -5.80
N ILE A 292 -3.25 -25.30 -6.90
CA ILE A 292 -3.66 -26.46 -7.71
C ILE A 292 -2.87 -27.73 -7.35
N GLY A 293 -1.98 -27.65 -6.36
CA GLY A 293 -1.16 -28.77 -5.90
C GLY A 293 -0.01 -29.13 -6.85
N ASP A 294 0.35 -28.27 -7.81
CA ASP A 294 1.52 -28.48 -8.67
C ASP A 294 2.82 -28.13 -7.90
N PRO A 295 3.72 -29.10 -7.64
CA PRO A 295 4.98 -28.83 -6.95
C PRO A 295 5.88 -27.84 -7.68
N GLU A 296 5.78 -27.75 -9.01
CA GLU A 296 6.61 -26.84 -9.83
C GLU A 296 6.22 -25.36 -9.66
N GLU A 297 5.03 -25.09 -9.14
CA GLU A 297 4.53 -23.75 -8.80
C GLU A 297 4.64 -23.45 -7.31
N SER A 298 5.03 -24.44 -6.50
CA SER A 298 5.31 -24.26 -5.09
C SER A 298 6.71 -23.67 -4.91
N TYR A 299 6.87 -22.77 -3.95
CA TYR A 299 8.15 -22.12 -3.69
C TYR A 299 8.33 -21.79 -2.22
N TRP A 300 9.57 -21.63 -1.82
CA TRP A 300 9.92 -21.19 -0.48
C TRP A 300 10.10 -19.68 -0.46
N ALA A 301 9.59 -19.06 0.59
CA ALA A 301 9.86 -17.69 0.97
C ALA A 301 10.69 -17.68 2.26
N ASP A 302 11.55 -16.68 2.39
CA ASP A 302 12.37 -16.42 3.56
C ASP A 302 11.88 -15.20 4.31
N ALA A 303 12.07 -15.21 5.63
CA ALA A 303 11.91 -14.04 6.49
C ALA A 303 13.25 -13.72 7.13
N VAL A 304 13.84 -12.59 6.74
CA VAL A 304 15.09 -12.07 7.31
C VAL A 304 14.70 -10.99 8.31
N SER A 305 14.81 -11.31 9.60
CA SER A 305 14.16 -10.49 10.62
C SER A 305 14.92 -10.42 11.94
N ALA A 306 14.61 -9.39 12.72
CA ALA A 306 15.21 -9.14 14.02
C ALA A 306 14.15 -8.75 15.05
N ASN A 307 14.31 -9.25 16.27
CA ASN A 307 13.42 -8.99 17.39
C ASN A 307 14.02 -7.96 18.34
N THR A 308 13.23 -6.95 18.69
CA THR A 308 13.56 -5.91 19.66
C THR A 308 12.61 -6.04 20.86
N PRO A 309 13.11 -6.32 22.08
CA PRO A 309 12.29 -6.27 23.28
C PRO A 309 11.69 -4.88 23.50
N ILE A 310 10.44 -4.84 23.96
CA ILE A 310 9.72 -3.60 24.31
C ILE A 310 9.11 -3.72 25.70
N GLY A 311 8.46 -2.66 26.19
CA GLY A 311 7.85 -2.63 27.51
C GLY A 311 6.54 -1.85 27.53
N SER A 312 6.17 -1.31 28.70
CA SER A 312 4.95 -0.53 28.86
C SER A 312 4.97 0.77 28.07
N SER A 313 6.16 1.38 27.88
CA SER A 313 6.36 2.64 27.18
C SER A 313 5.69 2.65 25.81
N GLU A 314 5.89 1.62 24.98
CA GLU A 314 5.33 1.55 23.64
C GLU A 314 3.80 1.47 23.59
N PHE A 315 3.17 1.08 24.69
CA PHE A 315 1.72 0.96 24.84
C PHE A 315 1.10 2.14 25.60
N GLU A 316 1.92 2.95 26.28
CA GLU A 316 1.49 4.10 27.09
C GLU A 316 1.79 5.44 26.40
N GLU A 317 2.89 5.50 25.65
CA GLU A 317 3.44 6.69 24.99
C GLU A 317 3.58 6.51 23.48
N PHE A 318 3.81 7.62 22.77
CA PHE A 318 4.07 7.62 21.34
C PHE A 318 5.57 7.50 21.06
N HIS A 319 5.93 6.55 20.20
CA HIS A 319 7.29 6.32 19.74
C HIS A 319 7.39 6.53 18.23
N THR A 320 8.57 6.91 17.76
CA THR A 320 8.84 7.12 16.33
C THR A 320 9.56 5.89 15.76
N TYR A 321 8.90 5.22 14.83
CA TYR A 321 9.44 4.09 14.08
C TYR A 321 9.89 4.57 12.71
N ARG A 322 11.15 4.31 12.37
CA ARG A 322 11.77 4.80 11.14
C ARG A 322 12.38 3.68 10.33
N LEU A 323 12.13 3.70 9.03
CA LEU A 323 12.83 2.89 8.04
C LEU A 323 13.60 3.80 7.09
N GLU A 324 14.89 3.55 6.94
CA GLU A 324 15.69 4.07 5.83
C GLU A 324 15.87 2.99 4.77
N TRP A 325 15.31 3.24 3.60
CA TRP A 325 15.33 2.29 2.49
C TRP A 325 16.04 2.90 1.29
N THR A 326 17.16 2.30 0.91
CA THR A 326 17.82 2.58 -0.37
C THR A 326 17.63 1.37 -1.29
N PRO A 327 16.78 1.49 -2.34
CA PRO A 327 16.45 0.37 -3.22
C PRO A 327 17.70 -0.33 -3.78
N ARG A 328 17.69 -1.67 -3.80
CA ARG A 328 18.82 -2.54 -4.20
C ARG A 328 20.12 -2.38 -3.41
N GLN A 329 20.10 -1.65 -2.29
CA GLN A 329 21.31 -1.39 -1.51
C GLN A 329 21.14 -1.73 -0.03
N ARG A 330 20.17 -1.14 0.67
CA ARG A 330 20.01 -1.36 2.11
C ARG A 330 18.63 -1.02 2.65
N LEU A 331 18.31 -1.64 3.78
CA LEU A 331 17.22 -1.31 4.69
C LEU A 331 17.81 -1.15 6.10
N ALA A 332 17.48 -0.07 6.81
CA ALA A 332 17.90 0.16 8.18
C ALA A 332 16.73 0.68 9.04
N TRP A 333 16.52 0.06 10.18
CA TRP A 333 15.42 0.36 11.10
C TRP A 333 15.92 1.10 12.34
N TYR A 334 15.11 2.05 12.81
CA TYR A 334 15.37 2.84 14.00
C TYR A 334 14.09 3.01 14.82
N LYS A 335 14.22 3.10 16.15
CA LYS A 335 13.16 3.53 17.06
C LYS A 335 13.67 4.69 17.90
N ASP A 336 12.97 5.81 17.88
CA ASP A 336 13.33 7.04 18.61
C ASP A 336 14.77 7.52 18.35
N GLY A 337 15.24 7.35 17.11
CA GLY A 337 16.60 7.69 16.69
C GLY A 337 17.65 6.61 16.98
N GLU A 338 17.34 5.59 17.77
CA GLU A 338 18.25 4.49 18.09
C GLU A 338 18.25 3.43 17.00
N PHE A 339 19.43 2.97 16.60
CA PHE A 339 19.62 1.94 15.58
C PHE A 339 19.19 0.55 16.07
N LEU A 340 18.43 -0.18 15.26
CA LEU A 340 17.91 -1.51 15.60
C LEU A 340 18.48 -2.61 14.72
N TYR A 341 18.41 -2.43 13.40
CA TYR A 341 18.69 -3.51 12.46
C TYR A 341 19.07 -2.95 11.10
N GLU A 342 19.98 -3.61 10.40
CA GLU A 342 20.31 -3.30 9.00
C GLU A 342 20.49 -4.58 8.19
N ILE A 343 19.86 -4.61 7.02
CA ILE A 343 20.11 -5.57 5.95
C ILE A 343 20.67 -4.79 4.77
N ASN A 344 21.85 -5.19 4.29
CA ASN A 344 22.41 -4.66 3.05
C ASN A 344 22.30 -5.69 1.92
N GLN A 345 22.51 -5.25 0.68
CA GLN A 345 22.43 -6.11 -0.49
C GLN A 345 23.44 -7.27 -0.43
N GLN A 346 24.64 -7.04 0.12
CA GLN A 346 25.69 -8.06 0.20
C GLN A 346 25.29 -9.23 1.12
N SER A 347 24.47 -8.96 2.12
CA SER A 347 23.89 -9.98 3.00
C SER A 347 23.00 -10.99 2.27
N LEU A 348 22.43 -10.60 1.12
CA LEU A 348 21.54 -11.44 0.31
C LEU A 348 22.26 -12.14 -0.85
N THR A 349 23.37 -11.59 -1.35
CA THR A 349 23.96 -12.00 -2.63
C THR A 349 24.69 -13.34 -2.63
N ASN A 350 25.17 -13.81 -1.48
CA ASN A 350 26.04 -14.99 -1.44
C ASN A 350 25.29 -16.32 -1.62
N LEU A 351 24.01 -16.36 -1.23
CA LEU A 351 23.24 -17.62 -1.17
C LEU A 351 22.16 -17.72 -2.25
N THR A 352 21.70 -16.59 -2.76
CA THR A 352 20.59 -16.54 -3.70
C THR A 352 20.94 -15.67 -4.90
N ARG A 353 21.13 -16.31 -6.07
CA ARG A 353 21.47 -15.58 -7.29
C ARG A 353 20.36 -14.60 -7.62
N GLY A 354 20.68 -13.31 -7.74
CA GLY A 354 19.74 -12.29 -8.20
C GLY A 354 18.68 -11.86 -7.19
N LEU A 355 18.73 -12.34 -5.95
CA LEU A 355 17.91 -11.81 -4.86
C LEU A 355 18.38 -10.40 -4.49
N GLN A 356 17.45 -9.48 -4.29
CA GLN A 356 17.79 -8.09 -4.03
C GLN A 356 16.99 -7.47 -2.89
N ILE A 357 17.61 -6.45 -2.25
CA ILE A 357 16.86 -5.48 -1.47
C ILE A 357 15.77 -4.91 -2.39
N PRO A 358 14.49 -4.98 -2.00
CA PRO A 358 13.39 -4.59 -2.85
C PRO A 358 13.56 -3.22 -3.49
N ASP A 359 13.05 -3.10 -4.71
CA ASP A 359 12.90 -1.84 -5.43
C ASP A 359 11.54 -1.70 -6.10
N GLU A 360 10.57 -2.51 -5.69
CA GLU A 360 9.18 -2.45 -6.14
C GLU A 360 8.49 -1.16 -5.66
N PRO A 361 7.58 -0.55 -6.46
CA PRO A 361 6.62 0.42 -5.94
C PRO A 361 5.81 -0.22 -4.80
N THR A 362 5.87 0.38 -3.62
CA THR A 362 5.37 -0.21 -2.38
C THR A 362 4.38 0.74 -1.70
N TYR A 363 3.32 0.19 -1.11
CA TYR A 363 2.29 0.93 -0.37
C TYR A 363 2.27 0.55 1.11
N LEU A 364 1.76 1.44 1.96
CA LEU A 364 1.69 1.25 3.42
C LEU A 364 0.45 0.50 3.87
N LEU A 365 0.62 -0.26 4.95
CA LEU A 365 -0.38 -1.03 5.66
C LEU A 365 -0.27 -0.77 7.16
N LEU A 366 -1.39 -0.39 7.78
CA LEU A 366 -1.51 -0.12 9.21
C LEU A 366 -2.68 -0.94 9.76
N ASN A 367 -2.45 -1.86 10.69
CA ASN A 367 -3.54 -2.71 11.19
C ASN A 367 -3.31 -3.21 12.62
N THR A 368 -4.38 -3.77 13.19
CA THR A 368 -4.30 -4.66 14.34
C THR A 368 -4.92 -6.00 13.98
N ALA A 369 -4.10 -7.00 13.68
CA ALA A 369 -4.55 -8.36 13.46
C ALA A 369 -4.80 -9.10 14.79
N MET A 370 -5.40 -10.28 14.69
CA MET A 370 -5.53 -11.27 15.76
C MET A 370 -5.45 -12.66 15.15
N SER A 371 -4.83 -13.62 15.81
CA SER A 371 -4.72 -14.99 15.28
C SER A 371 -4.84 -16.01 16.40
N SER A 372 -5.45 -17.16 16.10
CA SER A 372 -5.44 -18.30 17.04
C SER A 372 -4.07 -18.92 17.24
N THR A 373 -3.07 -18.50 16.46
CA THR A 373 -1.68 -18.96 16.55
C THR A 373 -0.70 -17.85 16.93
N TRP A 374 -1.19 -16.67 17.35
CA TRP A 374 -0.36 -15.53 17.74
C TRP A 374 -0.88 -14.88 19.01
N GLY A 375 0.01 -14.54 19.95
CA GLY A 375 -0.31 -13.78 21.17
C GLY A 375 -1.09 -14.56 22.24
N PHE A 376 -1.92 -15.53 21.87
CA PHE A 376 -2.67 -16.36 22.81
C PHE A 376 -1.85 -17.52 23.39
N PRO A 377 -2.28 -18.09 24.53
CA PRO A 377 -1.58 -19.20 25.18
C PRO A 377 -1.29 -20.35 24.21
N ALA A 378 0.00 -20.56 23.94
CA ALA A 378 0.53 -21.66 23.14
C ALA A 378 1.82 -22.18 23.80
N PRO A 379 1.88 -23.44 24.27
CA PRO A 379 0.82 -24.46 24.21
C PRO A 379 -0.39 -24.11 25.08
N CYS A 380 -1.51 -24.77 24.80
CA CYS A 380 -2.76 -24.60 25.53
C CYS A 380 -2.63 -24.95 27.02
N PRO A 381 -3.30 -24.21 27.91
CA PRO A 381 -3.45 -24.60 29.31
C PRO A 381 -4.05 -26.01 29.44
N ALA A 382 -3.67 -26.74 30.48
CA ALA A 382 -4.20 -28.07 30.75
C ALA A 382 -5.74 -28.03 30.87
N GLY A 383 -6.42 -28.92 30.15
CA GLY A 383 -7.88 -28.97 30.13
C GLY A 383 -8.58 -27.98 29.17
N CYS A 384 -7.82 -27.19 28.41
CA CYS A 384 -8.35 -26.29 27.38
C CYS A 384 -8.14 -26.85 25.97
N ALA A 385 -9.19 -26.81 25.13
CA ALA A 385 -9.11 -27.25 23.73
C ALA A 385 -8.49 -26.20 22.79
N CYS A 386 -8.49 -24.91 23.19
CA CYS A 386 -8.08 -23.75 22.38
C CYS A 386 -8.66 -23.67 20.96
N ASP A 387 -9.88 -24.15 20.77
CA ASP A 387 -10.59 -24.13 19.49
C ASP A 387 -11.67 -23.04 19.43
N CYS A 388 -11.96 -22.38 20.56
CA CYS A 388 -12.93 -21.30 20.68
C CYS A 388 -12.30 -20.03 21.25
N PHE A 389 -12.51 -18.90 20.57
CA PHE A 389 -12.03 -17.57 20.96
C PHE A 389 -13.22 -16.60 20.97
N ASP A 390 -13.88 -16.46 22.12
CA ASP A 390 -15.07 -15.62 22.29
C ASP A 390 -15.10 -15.09 23.74
N CYS A 391 -14.94 -13.77 23.91
CA CYS A 391 -14.92 -13.12 25.22
C CYS A 391 -16.24 -13.27 26.01
N LYS A 392 -17.35 -13.54 25.31
CA LYS A 392 -18.69 -13.65 25.90
C LYS A 392 -19.01 -15.06 26.39
N LYS A 393 -18.16 -16.05 26.09
CA LYS A 393 -18.36 -17.45 26.48
C LYS A 393 -17.26 -17.92 27.41
N GLU A 394 -17.65 -18.27 28.63
CA GLU A 394 -16.72 -18.72 29.66
C GLU A 394 -15.89 -19.94 29.21
N ALA A 395 -16.50 -20.90 28.52
CA ALA A 395 -15.80 -22.06 27.99
C ALA A 395 -14.71 -21.73 26.95
N CYS A 396 -14.76 -20.55 26.33
CA CYS A 396 -13.79 -20.11 25.31
C CYS A 396 -12.66 -19.26 25.91
N LYS A 397 -12.83 -18.74 27.14
CA LYS A 397 -11.84 -17.86 27.75
C LYS A 397 -10.52 -18.55 28.08
N CYS A 398 -10.50 -19.87 28.24
CA CYS A 398 -9.25 -20.60 28.47
C CYS A 398 -8.26 -20.52 27.29
N ALA A 399 -8.75 -20.24 26.07
CA ALA A 399 -7.95 -20.07 24.87
C ALA A 399 -7.42 -18.63 24.71
N ILE A 400 -7.88 -17.72 25.55
CA ILE A 400 -7.62 -16.28 25.48
C ILE A 400 -6.69 -15.92 26.65
N ALA A 401 -5.76 -14.98 26.44
CA ALA A 401 -4.88 -14.54 27.51
C ALA A 401 -5.70 -13.87 28.64
N GLU A 402 -5.30 -14.11 29.89
CA GLU A 402 -5.95 -13.48 31.04
C GLU A 402 -5.91 -11.95 30.91
N GLY A 403 -7.04 -11.29 31.19
CA GLY A 403 -7.18 -9.83 31.04
C GLY A 403 -7.36 -9.32 29.61
N PHE A 404 -7.28 -10.16 28.58
CA PHE A 404 -7.44 -9.73 27.18
C PHE A 404 -8.83 -9.15 26.91
N CYS A 405 -9.88 -9.84 27.33
CA CYS A 405 -11.25 -9.40 27.11
C CYS A 405 -11.54 -8.05 27.80
N ASP A 406 -10.98 -7.85 29.01
CA ASP A 406 -11.12 -6.60 29.76
C ASP A 406 -10.29 -5.46 29.15
N SER A 407 -9.33 -5.77 28.26
CA SER A 407 -8.51 -4.79 27.53
C SER A 407 -9.18 -4.25 26.26
N LEU A 408 -10.37 -4.75 25.90
CA LEU A 408 -11.14 -4.27 24.75
C LEU A 408 -12.20 -3.24 25.19
N PRO A 409 -12.46 -2.17 24.41
CA PRO A 409 -11.85 -1.86 23.12
C PRO A 409 -10.39 -1.40 23.25
N ALA A 410 -9.54 -1.89 22.35
CA ALA A 410 -8.13 -1.48 22.27
C ALA A 410 -7.91 -0.55 21.08
N HIS A 411 -7.05 0.46 21.23
CA HIS A 411 -6.84 1.51 20.24
C HIS A 411 -5.37 1.60 19.82
N PHE A 412 -5.07 1.32 18.56
CA PHE A 412 -3.75 1.57 17.98
C PHE A 412 -3.78 2.99 17.41
N LEU A 413 -2.96 3.86 17.99
CA LEU A 413 -2.95 5.29 17.64
C LEU A 413 -1.72 5.60 16.79
N ILE A 414 -1.94 6.27 15.67
CA ILE A 414 -0.88 6.77 14.78
C ILE A 414 -1.03 8.28 14.71
N ASP A 415 -0.02 8.99 15.18
CA ASP A 415 0.04 10.45 15.22
C ASP A 415 0.34 11.00 13.84
N TYR A 416 1.36 10.48 13.17
CA TYR A 416 1.65 10.85 11.79
C TYR A 416 2.28 9.72 10.99
N VAL A 417 2.17 9.86 9.67
CA VAL A 417 2.98 9.16 8.68
C VAL A 417 3.69 10.21 7.84
N ARG A 418 5.03 10.12 7.72
CA ARG A 418 5.85 11.04 6.93
C ARG A 418 6.85 10.29 6.08
N LEU A 419 6.90 10.59 4.79
CA LEU A 419 7.85 10.03 3.84
C LEU A 419 8.72 11.14 3.26
N TYR A 420 10.03 10.96 3.35
CA TYR A 420 11.03 11.87 2.82
C TYR A 420 11.86 11.19 1.74
N GLN A 421 12.16 11.92 0.68
CA GLN A 421 12.94 11.43 -0.45
C GLN A 421 13.95 12.47 -0.92
N ASN A 422 14.90 12.01 -1.71
CA ASN A 422 15.83 12.81 -2.49
C ASN A 422 15.80 12.32 -3.94
N GLU A 423 16.69 12.82 -4.80
CA GLU A 423 16.74 12.50 -6.23
C GLU A 423 16.95 11.02 -6.57
N LYS A 424 17.32 10.17 -5.60
CA LYS A 424 17.55 8.73 -5.79
C LYS A 424 16.27 7.89 -5.63
N HIS A 425 15.15 8.52 -5.29
CA HIS A 425 13.91 7.84 -4.93
C HIS A 425 12.76 8.32 -5.82
N SER A 426 11.64 7.60 -5.79
CA SER A 426 10.48 7.96 -6.59
C SER A 426 9.16 7.64 -5.88
N VAL A 427 8.10 8.34 -6.29
CA VAL A 427 6.70 8.04 -5.94
C VAL A 427 5.95 7.58 -7.19
N GLY A 428 4.82 6.90 -6.99
CA GLY A 428 3.93 6.42 -8.05
C GLY A 428 3.78 4.90 -8.05
N CYS A 429 2.57 4.44 -8.32
CA CYS A 429 2.21 3.02 -8.31
C CYS A 429 2.44 2.32 -9.66
N ASP A 430 2.58 3.08 -10.75
CA ASP A 430 2.71 2.61 -12.14
C ASP A 430 3.85 3.32 -12.89
N PRO A 431 5.06 3.48 -12.33
CA PRO A 431 6.10 4.22 -13.02
C PRO A 431 6.59 3.43 -14.25
N PRO A 432 7.09 4.09 -15.32
CA PRO A 432 7.57 3.40 -16.53
C PRO A 432 8.63 2.32 -16.27
N SER A 433 9.43 2.49 -15.20
CA SER A 433 10.41 1.50 -14.78
C SER A 433 9.77 0.25 -14.15
N HIS A 434 8.59 0.38 -13.56
CA HIS A 434 7.87 -0.67 -12.83
C HIS A 434 6.36 -0.61 -13.14
N PRO A 435 5.94 -0.82 -14.39
CA PRO A 435 4.53 -0.76 -14.77
C PRO A 435 3.73 -1.85 -14.04
N THR A 436 2.52 -1.48 -13.64
CA THR A 436 1.65 -2.22 -12.72
C THR A 436 0.17 -2.09 -13.10
N LYS A 437 -0.28 -0.92 -13.57
CA LYS A 437 -1.70 -0.60 -13.76
C LYS A 437 -2.41 -1.53 -14.74
N LYS A 438 -1.81 -1.77 -15.90
CA LYS A 438 -2.37 -2.67 -16.93
C LYS A 438 -2.39 -4.12 -16.45
N PHE A 439 -1.43 -4.54 -15.63
CA PHE A 439 -1.41 -5.87 -15.02
C PHE A 439 -2.58 -6.04 -14.04
N ILE A 440 -2.77 -5.09 -13.11
CA ILE A 440 -3.90 -5.12 -12.16
C ILE A 440 -5.23 -5.11 -12.91
N GLN A 441 -5.40 -4.24 -13.92
CA GLN A 441 -6.63 -4.15 -14.71
C GLN A 441 -6.97 -5.47 -15.43
N ALA A 442 -5.96 -6.16 -15.97
CA ALA A 442 -6.15 -7.42 -16.67
C ALA A 442 -6.46 -8.60 -15.72
N HIS A 443 -6.17 -8.46 -14.42
CA HIS A 443 -6.37 -9.48 -13.39
C HIS A 443 -7.28 -8.96 -12.27
N LEU A 444 -8.22 -8.07 -12.60
CA LEU A 444 -9.02 -7.33 -11.62
C LEU A 444 -9.74 -8.26 -10.65
N ASP A 445 -10.19 -9.43 -11.11
CA ASP A 445 -10.85 -10.46 -10.30
C ASP A 445 -10.02 -10.91 -9.09
N ARG A 446 -8.68 -10.88 -9.18
CA ARG A 446 -7.78 -11.22 -8.08
C ARG A 446 -7.74 -10.17 -6.96
N TYR A 447 -8.21 -8.96 -7.23
CA TYR A 447 -8.21 -7.81 -6.33
C TYR A 447 -9.61 -7.45 -5.83
N LEU A 448 -10.63 -8.27 -6.13
CA LEU A 448 -11.98 -8.13 -5.61
C LEU A 448 -12.20 -9.05 -4.40
N ASP A 449 -13.06 -8.63 -3.49
CA ASP A 449 -13.43 -9.46 -2.35
C ASP A 449 -14.35 -10.62 -2.82
N PRO A 450 -13.94 -11.89 -2.65
CA PRO A 450 -14.78 -13.04 -3.02
C PRO A 450 -16.10 -13.08 -2.25
N ASP A 451 -16.19 -12.44 -1.09
CA ASP A 451 -17.42 -12.38 -0.29
C ASP A 451 -18.35 -11.22 -0.67
N ALA A 452 -17.91 -10.36 -1.58
CA ALA A 452 -18.68 -9.26 -2.14
C ALA A 452 -18.93 -9.47 -3.65
N PRO A 453 -19.75 -10.46 -4.07
CA PRO A 453 -19.91 -10.84 -5.50
C PRO A 453 -20.49 -9.74 -6.40
N ARG A 454 -21.02 -8.66 -5.80
CA ARG A 454 -21.52 -7.48 -6.52
C ARG A 454 -20.44 -6.42 -6.75
N MET A 455 -19.26 -6.56 -6.14
CA MET A 455 -18.13 -5.69 -6.37
C MET A 455 -17.70 -5.77 -7.84
N ARG A 456 -17.42 -4.61 -8.44
CA ARG A 456 -17.04 -4.48 -9.86
C ARG A 456 -15.71 -3.74 -10.06
N ARG A 457 -15.18 -3.16 -8.99
CA ARG A 457 -13.96 -2.36 -8.97
C ARG A 457 -13.20 -2.67 -7.69
N ALA A 458 -11.87 -2.59 -7.75
CA ALA A 458 -11.03 -2.82 -6.58
C ALA A 458 -11.00 -1.61 -5.62
N LEU A 459 -11.19 -0.40 -6.16
CA LEU A 459 -11.33 0.85 -5.42
C LEU A 459 -12.45 1.69 -6.04
N GLU A 460 -13.30 2.26 -5.19
CA GLU A 460 -14.29 3.25 -5.61
C GLU A 460 -13.65 4.62 -5.89
N PRO A 461 -14.14 5.35 -6.89
CA PRO A 461 -13.61 6.68 -7.19
C PRO A 461 -13.96 7.66 -6.06
N VAL A 462 -13.01 8.51 -5.70
CA VAL A 462 -13.22 9.51 -4.64
C VAL A 462 -13.99 10.71 -5.22
N PRO A 463 -15.24 10.97 -4.78
CA PRO A 463 -16.03 12.09 -5.28
C PRO A 463 -15.53 13.40 -4.66
N ARG A 464 -15.85 14.52 -5.31
CA ARG A 464 -15.59 15.87 -4.76
C ARG A 464 -16.87 16.44 -4.13
N GLY A 465 -17.30 15.83 -3.04
CA GLY A 465 -18.54 16.14 -2.36
C GLY A 465 -19.68 15.22 -2.78
N GLY A 466 -20.92 15.68 -2.60
CA GLY A 466 -22.13 14.90 -2.87
C GLY A 466 -22.69 14.15 -1.66
N GLY A 467 -21.99 14.14 -0.54
CA GLY A 467 -22.52 13.68 0.74
C GLY A 467 -23.75 14.49 1.17
N ALA A 468 -24.66 13.85 1.90
CA ALA A 468 -25.88 14.51 2.35
C ALA A 468 -25.56 15.50 3.49
N CYS A 469 -26.18 16.68 3.46
CA CYS A 469 -26.00 17.70 4.49
C CYS A 469 -27.28 18.52 4.70
N VAL A 470 -27.38 19.13 5.87
CA VAL A 470 -28.42 20.11 6.20
C VAL A 470 -27.80 21.49 6.40
N HIS A 471 -26.63 21.54 7.02
CA HIS A 471 -25.82 22.72 7.32
C HIS A 471 -24.37 22.53 6.84
N GLY A 472 -23.62 23.62 6.73
CA GLY A 472 -22.22 23.58 6.26
C GLY A 472 -21.29 22.72 7.13
N ARG A 473 -21.54 22.66 8.44
CA ARG A 473 -20.69 21.91 9.40
C ARG A 473 -20.56 20.42 9.12
N GLU A 474 -21.55 19.81 8.43
CA GLU A 474 -21.47 18.39 8.08
C GLU A 474 -20.49 18.14 6.93
N CYS A 475 -20.16 19.16 6.14
CA CYS A 475 -19.29 19.08 4.97
C CYS A 475 -17.80 19.32 5.30
N GLY A 476 -17.37 19.03 6.52
CA GLY A 476 -15.99 19.24 6.94
C GLY A 476 -15.54 20.71 6.89
N SER A 477 -14.27 20.97 7.25
CA SER A 477 -13.72 22.33 7.33
C SER A 477 -13.50 23.02 5.97
N GLY A 478 -13.52 22.26 4.87
CA GLY A 478 -13.31 22.78 3.51
C GLY A 478 -14.45 22.48 2.54
N GLY A 479 -15.68 22.30 3.04
CA GLY A 479 -16.85 22.08 2.21
C GLY A 479 -18.05 22.92 2.63
N GLU A 480 -18.96 23.13 1.68
CA GLU A 480 -20.21 23.88 1.89
C GLU A 480 -21.43 23.01 1.58
N CYS A 481 -22.51 23.21 2.34
CA CYS A 481 -23.77 22.52 2.06
C CYS A 481 -24.58 23.29 1.03
N VAL A 482 -24.62 22.79 -0.21
CA VAL A 482 -25.35 23.41 -1.32
C VAL A 482 -26.43 22.46 -1.80
N ARG A 483 -27.70 22.88 -1.73
CA ARG A 483 -28.86 22.05 -2.13
C ARG A 483 -28.88 20.68 -1.43
N ARG A 484 -28.64 20.65 -0.12
CA ARG A 484 -28.55 19.44 0.72
C ARG A 484 -27.44 18.46 0.32
N ARG A 485 -26.42 18.94 -0.40
CA ARG A 485 -25.26 18.16 -0.83
C ARG A 485 -23.98 18.92 -0.53
N CYS A 486 -22.97 18.23 0.00
CA CYS A 486 -21.67 18.84 0.23
C CYS A 486 -20.97 19.16 -1.08
N ARG A 487 -20.31 20.31 -1.14
CA ARG A 487 -19.44 20.71 -2.24
C ARG A 487 -18.06 21.05 -1.65
N CYS A 488 -17.04 20.34 -2.10
CA CYS A 488 -15.69 20.53 -1.58
C CYS A 488 -14.99 21.70 -2.27
N GLY A 489 -14.19 22.44 -1.51
CA GLY A 489 -13.20 23.37 -2.04
C GLY A 489 -12.04 22.65 -2.73
N ASP A 490 -11.07 23.44 -3.19
CA ASP A 490 -10.00 22.91 -4.04
C ASP A 490 -9.00 22.00 -3.32
N THR A 491 -8.87 22.10 -2.00
CA THR A 491 -7.90 21.34 -1.20
C THR A 491 -8.49 20.13 -0.49
N ARG A 492 -9.81 19.91 -0.60
CA ARG A 492 -10.53 18.82 0.07
C ARG A 492 -11.30 17.93 -0.91
N THR A 493 -11.57 16.70 -0.51
CA THR A 493 -12.29 15.70 -1.33
C THR A 493 -13.03 14.70 -0.44
N GLY A 494 -13.71 13.74 -1.07
CA GLY A 494 -14.60 12.79 -0.41
C GLY A 494 -16.03 13.31 -0.33
N PRO A 495 -17.01 12.46 0.03
CA PRO A 495 -18.41 12.84 0.07
C PRO A 495 -18.69 13.98 1.05
N MET A 496 -17.98 14.00 2.18
CA MET A 496 -18.12 15.01 3.25
C MET A 496 -16.96 16.01 3.29
N CYS A 497 -16.09 16.06 2.26
CA CYS A 497 -14.97 17.00 2.15
C CYS A 497 -13.98 16.99 3.34
N GLN A 498 -13.85 15.84 4.01
CA GLN A 498 -12.95 15.67 5.15
C GLN A 498 -11.53 15.33 4.70
N ALA A 499 -11.37 14.57 3.62
CA ALA A 499 -10.05 14.14 3.19
C ALA A 499 -9.29 15.29 2.49
N PRO A 500 -8.00 15.52 2.80
CA PRO A 500 -7.17 16.40 1.99
C PRO A 500 -7.07 15.82 0.58
N ARG A 501 -7.16 16.68 -0.42
CA ARG A 501 -7.03 16.27 -1.81
C ARG A 501 -5.55 15.97 -2.08
N GLY A 502 -5.25 14.71 -2.35
CA GLY A 502 -4.00 14.26 -2.96
C GLY A 502 -4.33 13.72 -4.35
N PHE A 503 -3.51 14.04 -5.34
CA PHE A 503 -3.60 13.38 -6.65
C PHE A 503 -2.33 12.63 -6.93
N ASP A 504 -2.51 11.44 -7.50
CA ASP A 504 -1.45 10.73 -8.19
C ASP A 504 -1.25 11.39 -9.55
N ASP A 505 -0.04 11.89 -9.76
CA ASP A 505 0.72 11.90 -11.01
C ASP A 505 2.15 12.19 -10.54
N GLU A 506 3.08 11.27 -10.84
CA GLU A 506 4.49 11.28 -10.43
C GLU A 506 5.02 12.67 -10.07
N ILE A 507 5.39 12.88 -8.79
CA ILE A 507 6.15 14.09 -8.41
C ILE A 507 7.53 13.97 -9.06
N GLY A 508 7.66 14.41 -10.31
CA GLY A 508 8.87 14.27 -11.11
C GLY A 508 8.64 14.20 -12.62
N ALA A 509 7.47 13.77 -13.10
CA ALA A 509 7.15 13.81 -14.53
C ALA A 509 6.54 15.16 -14.89
N ALA A 510 7.38 16.16 -15.15
CA ALA A 510 6.98 17.26 -16.01
C ALA A 510 6.69 16.70 -17.42
N GLY A 511 5.49 16.17 -17.66
CA GLY A 511 5.09 15.76 -19.02
C GLY A 511 3.94 14.78 -19.20
N SER A 512 3.43 14.09 -18.18
CA SER A 512 2.43 13.03 -18.39
C SER A 512 0.98 13.52 -18.28
N GLU A 513 0.62 14.58 -19.00
CA GLU A 513 -0.73 14.56 -19.59
C GLU A 513 -0.65 13.62 -20.79
N PRO A 514 -1.60 12.69 -21.01
CA PRO A 514 -1.71 12.02 -22.29
C PRO A 514 -2.12 13.06 -23.33
N ARG A 515 -1.14 13.79 -23.87
CA ARG A 515 -1.29 14.41 -25.17
C ARG A 515 -1.46 13.25 -26.14
N LEU A 516 -2.59 13.24 -26.84
CA LEU A 516 -2.71 12.56 -28.12
C LEU A 516 -1.53 13.03 -28.98
N ASP A 517 -0.45 12.25 -28.97
CA ASP A 517 0.66 12.48 -29.85
C ASP A 517 0.20 12.01 -31.23
N LEU A 518 -0.33 12.95 -32.00
CA LEU A 518 -0.59 12.82 -33.43
C LEU A 518 0.73 12.80 -34.24
N ALA A 519 1.81 12.33 -33.63
CA ALA A 519 3.07 12.06 -34.29
C ALA A 519 2.90 10.82 -35.17
N GLY A 520 2.56 11.06 -36.44
CA GLY A 520 2.82 10.09 -37.50
C GLY A 520 1.72 9.84 -38.52
N PHE A 521 0.77 10.76 -38.76
CA PHE A 521 0.14 10.78 -40.09
C PHE A 521 1.09 11.45 -41.08
N VAL A 522 2.06 10.68 -41.59
CA VAL A 522 2.75 11.05 -42.83
C VAL A 522 1.72 10.90 -43.94
N VAL A 523 1.08 12.01 -44.32
CA VAL A 523 0.29 12.04 -45.55
C VAL A 523 1.29 11.81 -46.69
N PRO A 524 1.17 10.70 -47.46
CA PRO A 524 2.06 10.47 -48.58
C PRO A 524 2.02 11.70 -49.50
N PRO A 525 3.15 12.17 -50.06
CA PRO A 525 3.18 13.35 -50.93
C PRO A 525 2.12 13.29 -52.04
N GLN A 526 1.81 12.08 -52.49
CA GLN A 526 0.80 11.78 -53.50
C GLN A 526 -0.63 12.18 -53.08
N LEU A 527 -0.98 11.97 -51.81
CA LEU A 527 -2.28 12.34 -51.24
C LEU A 527 -2.38 13.85 -51.00
N ALA A 528 -1.28 14.50 -50.61
CA ALA A 528 -1.23 15.95 -50.47
C ALA A 528 -1.40 16.66 -51.84
N VAL A 529 -0.75 16.14 -52.88
CA VAL A 529 -0.90 16.64 -54.26
C VAL A 529 -2.32 16.41 -54.78
N ALA A 530 -2.91 15.23 -54.53
CA ALA A 530 -4.29 14.96 -54.91
C ALA A 530 -5.28 15.92 -54.24
N LEU A 531 -5.13 16.19 -52.93
CA LEU A 531 -5.97 17.14 -52.22
C LEU A 531 -5.81 18.57 -52.78
N ALA A 532 -4.58 18.99 -53.06
CA ALA A 532 -4.30 20.30 -53.64
C ALA A 532 -4.95 20.46 -55.04
N CYS A 533 -4.90 19.42 -55.87
CA CYS A 533 -5.57 19.41 -57.17
C CYS A 533 -7.10 19.50 -57.04
N VAL A 534 -7.71 18.80 -56.08
CA VAL A 534 -9.15 18.87 -55.83
C VAL A 534 -9.55 20.27 -55.36
N VAL A 535 -8.79 20.87 -54.45
CA VAL A 535 -9.04 22.24 -53.97
C VAL A 535 -8.89 23.26 -55.12
N LEU A 536 -7.85 23.14 -55.95
CA LEU A 536 -7.66 24.01 -57.11
C LEU A 536 -8.79 23.85 -58.13
N ALA A 537 -9.22 22.62 -58.42
CA ALA A 537 -10.37 22.37 -59.29
C ALA A 537 -11.65 23.00 -58.74
N HIS A 538 -11.85 22.94 -57.42
CA HIS A 538 -13.03 23.52 -56.77
C HIS A 538 -13.00 25.06 -56.79
N ILE A 539 -11.83 25.67 -56.56
CA ILE A 539 -11.63 27.12 -56.68
C ILE A 539 -11.86 27.59 -58.12
N MET A 540 -11.36 26.85 -59.12
CA MET A 540 -11.59 27.16 -60.53
C MET A 540 -13.07 27.04 -60.91
N PHE A 541 -13.76 26.01 -60.41
CA PHE A 541 -15.20 25.85 -60.60
C PHE A 541 -15.98 27.02 -59.99
N CYS A 542 -15.69 27.39 -58.74
CA CYS A 542 -16.31 28.54 -58.09
C CYS A 542 -16.04 29.86 -58.83
N ARG A 543 -14.82 30.07 -59.35
CA ARG A 543 -14.48 31.25 -60.16
C ARG A 543 -15.25 31.30 -61.49
N ARG A 544 -15.41 30.16 -62.17
CA ARG A 544 -16.22 30.04 -63.39
C ARG A 544 -17.70 30.32 -63.12
N SER A 545 -18.23 29.78 -62.03
CA SER A 545 -19.61 30.04 -61.61
C SER A 545 -19.84 31.51 -61.27
N LEU A 546 -18.90 32.17 -60.57
CA LEU A 546 -18.98 33.60 -60.26
C LEU A 546 -18.86 34.50 -61.49
N THR A 547 -18.01 34.14 -62.47
CA THR A 547 -17.91 34.90 -63.72
C THR A 547 -19.16 34.74 -64.57
N ARG A 548 -19.76 33.55 -64.63
CA ARG A 548 -21.05 33.32 -65.28
C ARG A 548 -22.17 34.15 -64.65
N ILE A 549 -22.28 34.15 -63.31
CA ILE A 549 -23.27 34.97 -62.59
C ILE A 549 -23.06 36.47 -62.86
N ARG A 550 -21.81 36.94 -62.91
CA ARG A 550 -21.52 38.35 -63.25
C ARG A 550 -21.88 38.70 -64.69
N HIS A 551 -21.66 37.78 -65.64
CA HIS A 551 -22.05 37.97 -67.03
C HIS A 551 -23.57 37.99 -67.20
N GLU A 552 -24.30 37.05 -66.59
CA GLU A 552 -25.77 37.01 -66.60
C GLU A 552 -26.38 38.27 -65.96
N ARG A 553 -25.80 38.78 -64.86
CA ARG A 553 -26.21 40.06 -64.25
C ARG A 553 -25.94 41.27 -65.15
N ARG A 554 -24.88 41.26 -65.95
CA ARG A 554 -24.57 42.34 -66.91
C ARG A 554 -25.57 42.33 -68.07
N VAL A 555 -25.84 41.17 -68.64
CA VAL A 555 -26.85 40.99 -69.72
C VAL A 555 -28.25 41.38 -69.24
N MET A 556 -28.61 41.08 -67.98
CA MET A 556 -29.88 41.52 -67.39
C MET A 556 -29.97 43.04 -67.21
N ARG A 557 -28.85 43.72 -66.91
CA ARG A 557 -28.84 45.19 -66.81
C ARG A 557 -28.96 45.88 -68.18
N GLU A 558 -28.33 45.32 -69.20
CA GLU A 558 -28.41 45.83 -70.58
C GLU A 558 -29.77 45.58 -71.27
N ARG A 559 -30.64 44.72 -70.69
CA ARG A 559 -32.04 44.51 -71.15
C ARG A 559 -33.08 45.41 -70.47
N VAL A 560 -32.67 46.16 -69.44
CA VAL A 560 -33.54 47.07 -68.65
C VAL A 560 -33.17 48.55 -68.88
N SER A 561 -32.17 48.81 -69.71
CA SER A 561 -31.86 50.09 -70.37
C SER A 561 -32.31 50.04 -71.81
#